data_AF-A0AAF0BSI8-F1
#
_entry.id   AF-A0AAF0BSI8-F1
#
_cell.length_a   1.000
_cell.length_b   1.000
_cell.length_c   1.000
_cell.angle_alpha   90.00
_cell.angle_beta   90.00
_cell.angle_gamma   90.00
#
_symmetry.space_group_name_H-M   'P 1'
#
loop_
_entity.id
_entity.type
_entity.pdbx_description
1 polymer ?
#
loop_
_entity_poly.entity_id
_entity_poly.type
_entity_poly.pdbx_seq_one_letter_code
_entity_poly.pdbx_strand_id
1 'polypeptide(L)'
;MGPDPDQHVPSAQVSDVQRMFREFAASYPDLRLYRAICEGAAGDDEVAGLLTAARPGQARPVLLLAALHELVLRRPDLPAARWYPSVTGEPVAEGDPWPDVRRTALAHAEELRAVIASRSTQTNEVNRVVYLAPLLARAAADVPGAPVALVELGASAGLLLGLDRYRIEVTPPGEHDAPDPTSPTGGPTPVTGRGSPPEVAGPGGGSLPPDGGPGIVLGDPTSTAVCAGVQRDGPSMGDLRLPTIVARVGLDRAPVPLDDEDEVRWLEACLWPDVPGRLERFRAAVGLLRADPPSLVAGDMVDDLEAVARSARAVATAALAPAGSPSGRPTGDRPRGHGSSDHPAADADGDGDKPETSDASRPASAGDGPATSDPRRLAADGEGPATNGARRLAADGEGPATSDASRLAADGEGPATSDASRLAADGEGPATSGARRPAAAGDAIGGPGTLGGITPAASGASAPVHLVVFSSWALTYVARERRPQVAEALATLAADGRPVSWLTAEPPGCVPGLPRPPGDPDRPSNEASTILGARRWRAGVELPPARWGTSHPHGTTLSWHPTP
;
A
#
# COMPACT_ATOMS: atom_id res chain seq x y z
N MET A 1 17.64 16.37 -23.29
CA MET A 1 18.76 16.15 -22.36
C MET A 1 18.18 15.48 -21.14
N GLY A 2 18.56 14.24 -20.85
CA GLY A 2 18.18 13.59 -19.59
C GLY A 2 18.89 14.25 -18.40
N PRO A 3 18.41 14.04 -17.16
CA PRO A 3 19.08 14.54 -15.97
C PRO A 3 20.49 13.95 -15.89
N ASP A 4 21.43 14.81 -15.48
CA ASP A 4 22.83 14.47 -15.23
C ASP A 4 22.92 13.44 -14.09
N PRO A 5 23.52 12.25 -14.31
CA PRO A 5 23.67 11.23 -13.27
C PRO A 5 24.55 11.67 -12.08
N ASP A 6 25.25 12.81 -12.19
CA ASP A 6 26.10 13.37 -11.14
C ASP A 6 25.44 14.46 -10.26
N GLN A 7 24.10 14.63 -10.31
CA GLN A 7 23.41 15.44 -9.30
C GLN A 7 23.43 14.73 -7.94
N HIS A 8 24.52 14.95 -7.20
CA HIS A 8 24.73 14.46 -5.85
C HIS A 8 23.68 15.06 -4.92
N VAL A 9 22.61 14.31 -4.64
CA VAL A 9 21.67 14.67 -3.57
C VAL A 9 22.42 14.54 -2.24
N PRO A 10 22.63 15.63 -1.48
CA PRO A 10 23.41 15.58 -0.25
C PRO A 10 22.78 14.62 0.76
N SER A 11 23.61 13.86 1.48
CA SER A 11 23.16 13.12 2.66
C SER A 11 22.57 14.08 3.70
N ALA A 12 21.46 13.69 4.32
CA ALA A 12 20.79 14.52 5.31
C ALA A 12 21.73 14.84 6.49
N GLN A 13 21.80 16.12 6.89
CA GLN A 13 22.55 16.51 8.08
C GLN A 13 21.73 16.22 9.33
N VAL A 14 22.39 16.03 10.48
CA VAL A 14 21.72 15.76 11.76
C VAL A 14 20.70 16.85 12.11
N SER A 15 21.02 18.12 11.85
CA SER A 15 20.10 19.25 12.06
C SER A 15 18.83 19.17 11.23
N ASP A 16 18.93 18.66 9.99
CA ASP A 16 17.77 18.47 9.11
C ASP A 16 16.87 17.36 9.65
N VAL A 17 17.49 16.24 10.04
CA VAL A 17 16.80 15.11 10.64
C VAL A 17 16.09 15.50 11.94
N GLN A 18 16.74 16.25 12.82
CA GLN A 18 16.13 16.74 14.06
C GLN A 18 14.91 17.63 13.79
N ARG A 19 14.99 18.49 12.76
CA ARG A 19 13.84 19.29 12.33
C ARG A 19 12.69 18.39 11.85
N MET A 20 12.98 17.36 11.05
CA MET A 20 11.97 16.40 10.60
C MET A 20 11.29 15.68 11.78
N PHE A 21 12.04 15.30 12.82
CA PHE A 21 11.47 14.69 14.02
C PHE A 21 10.54 15.64 14.79
N ARG A 22 10.92 16.93 14.95
CA ARG A 22 10.04 17.94 15.56
C ARG A 22 8.75 18.13 14.76
N GLU A 23 8.87 18.22 13.45
CA GLU A 23 7.72 18.35 12.54
C GLU A 23 6.79 17.13 12.66
N PHE A 24 7.33 15.91 12.65
CA PHE A 24 6.54 14.69 12.82
C PHE A 24 5.78 14.67 14.16
N ALA A 25 6.47 14.97 15.27
CA ALA A 25 5.83 15.00 16.59
C ALA A 25 4.70 16.03 16.69
N ALA A 26 4.87 17.19 16.05
CA ALA A 26 3.85 18.22 16.00
C ALA A 26 2.65 17.85 15.10
N SER A 27 2.89 17.16 13.99
CA SER A 27 1.85 16.74 13.05
C SER A 27 1.01 15.57 13.54
N TYR A 28 1.55 14.71 14.40
CA TYR A 28 0.87 13.51 14.89
C TYR A 28 0.81 13.44 16.42
N PRO A 29 0.10 14.38 17.09
CA PRO A 29 0.09 14.49 18.54
C PRO A 29 -0.55 13.27 19.25
N ASP A 30 -1.38 12.52 18.54
CA ASP A 30 -2.14 11.37 19.06
C ASP A 30 -1.34 10.05 19.07
N LEU A 31 -0.23 9.96 18.32
CA LEU A 31 0.64 8.77 18.30
C LEU A 31 1.56 8.78 19.52
N ARG A 32 1.04 8.48 20.72
CA ARG A 32 1.76 8.63 22.00
C ARG A 32 3.20 8.09 21.98
N LEU A 33 3.40 6.86 21.51
CA LEU A 33 4.72 6.23 21.44
C LEU A 33 5.60 6.94 20.41
N TYR A 34 5.17 7.01 19.15
CA TYR A 34 5.99 7.57 18.08
C TYR A 34 6.25 9.07 18.25
N ARG A 35 5.31 9.82 18.82
CA ARG A 35 5.49 11.22 19.21
C ARG A 35 6.60 11.34 20.25
N ALA A 36 6.55 10.58 21.34
CA ALA A 36 7.56 10.64 22.40
C ALA A 36 8.96 10.26 21.87
N ILE A 37 9.04 9.25 21.00
CA ILE A 37 10.31 8.88 20.33
C ILE A 37 10.82 10.03 19.47
N CYS A 38 9.96 10.68 18.68
CA CYS A 38 10.33 11.80 17.83
C CYS A 38 10.73 13.04 18.65
N GLU A 39 10.01 13.38 19.71
CA GLU A 39 10.36 14.50 20.61
C GLU A 39 11.74 14.27 21.27
N GLY A 40 12.01 13.04 21.72
CA GLY A 40 13.30 12.66 22.26
C GLY A 40 14.43 12.72 21.22
N ALA A 41 14.23 12.10 20.05
CA ALA A 41 15.22 12.07 18.98
C ALA A 41 15.52 13.47 18.41
N ALA A 42 14.54 14.38 18.40
CA ALA A 42 14.72 15.76 17.98
C ALA A 42 15.74 16.55 18.83
N GLY A 43 15.96 16.13 20.08
CA GLY A 43 16.91 16.73 21.02
C GLY A 43 18.18 15.91 21.25
N ASP A 44 18.37 14.81 20.53
CA ASP A 44 19.47 13.87 20.73
C ASP A 44 20.25 13.63 19.43
N ASP A 45 21.46 14.19 19.35
CA ASP A 45 22.31 14.10 18.16
C ASP A 45 22.70 12.65 17.81
N GLU A 46 22.88 11.78 18.82
CA GLU A 46 23.32 10.40 18.60
C GLU A 46 22.19 9.58 17.96
N VAL A 47 20.97 9.69 18.47
CA VAL A 47 19.80 8.97 17.94
C VAL A 47 19.36 9.58 16.60
N ALA A 48 19.28 10.91 16.50
CA ALA A 48 19.00 11.57 15.21
C ALA A 48 20.05 11.21 14.15
N GLY A 49 21.31 11.12 14.55
CA GLY A 49 22.43 10.71 13.70
C GLY A 49 22.25 9.34 13.05
N LEU A 50 21.50 8.41 13.65
CA LEU A 50 21.23 7.10 13.03
C LEU A 50 20.55 7.22 11.67
N LEU A 51 19.63 8.16 11.52
CA LEU A 51 18.85 8.33 10.29
C LEU A 51 19.66 8.93 9.14
N THR A 52 20.84 9.50 9.42
CA THR A 52 21.75 9.99 8.37
C THR A 52 22.36 8.85 7.53
N ALA A 53 22.27 7.60 8.00
CA ALA A 53 22.65 6.41 7.23
C ALA A 53 21.66 6.09 6.09
N ALA A 54 20.49 6.74 6.03
CA ALA A 54 19.50 6.49 5.00
C ALA A 54 20.02 6.90 3.61
N ARG A 55 19.58 6.18 2.57
CA ARG A 55 19.88 6.56 1.19
C ARG A 55 19.36 7.98 0.89
N PRO A 56 19.99 8.72 -0.04
CA PRO A 56 19.55 10.06 -0.41
C PRO A 56 18.04 10.10 -0.74
N GLY A 57 17.33 11.06 -0.14
CA GLY A 57 15.87 11.19 -0.28
C GLY A 57 15.02 10.24 0.57
N GLN A 58 15.62 9.31 1.33
CA GLN A 58 14.90 8.35 2.19
C GLN A 58 14.99 8.66 3.69
N ALA A 59 15.80 9.64 4.10
CA ALA A 59 15.91 10.06 5.49
C ALA A 59 14.59 10.65 5.98
N ARG A 60 13.78 9.83 6.67
CA ARG A 60 12.47 10.20 7.22
C ARG A 60 12.27 9.62 8.63
N PRO A 61 11.59 10.33 9.54
CA PRO A 61 11.31 9.81 10.90
C PRO A 61 10.73 8.39 10.91
N VAL A 62 9.76 8.12 10.02
CA VAL A 62 9.11 6.81 9.88
C VAL A 62 10.07 5.65 9.59
N LEU A 63 11.24 5.91 8.96
CA LEU A 63 12.23 4.86 8.70
C LEU A 63 12.99 4.46 9.97
N LEU A 64 13.37 5.42 10.82
CA LEU A 64 13.94 5.10 12.14
C LEU A 64 12.90 4.40 13.02
N LEU A 65 11.66 4.88 13.03
CA LEU A 65 10.57 4.30 13.80
C LEU A 65 10.30 2.85 13.39
N ALA A 66 10.26 2.56 12.09
CA ALA A 66 10.14 1.20 11.57
C ALA A 66 11.36 0.33 11.91
N ALA A 67 12.59 0.86 11.82
CA ALA A 67 13.79 0.12 12.21
C ALA A 67 13.79 -0.26 13.70
N LEU A 68 13.37 0.65 14.59
CA LEU A 68 13.18 0.36 16.00
C LEU A 68 12.07 -0.67 16.24
N HIS A 69 10.96 -0.56 15.50
CA HIS A 69 9.84 -1.47 15.59
C HIS A 69 10.21 -2.90 15.15
N GLU A 70 10.92 -3.06 14.03
CA GLU A 70 11.46 -4.36 13.59
C GLU A 70 12.36 -4.97 14.65
N LEU A 71 13.21 -4.14 15.28
CA LEU A 71 14.14 -4.58 16.29
C LEU A 71 13.46 -5.22 17.50
N VAL A 72 12.40 -4.57 18.00
CA VAL A 72 11.66 -5.07 19.18
C VAL A 72 10.70 -6.20 18.83
N LEU A 73 10.19 -6.27 17.59
CA LEU A 73 9.45 -7.43 17.09
C LEU A 73 10.34 -8.67 17.07
N ARG A 74 11.60 -8.51 16.63
CA ARG A 74 12.58 -9.60 16.57
C ARG A 74 13.20 -9.94 17.93
N ARG A 75 13.32 -8.96 18.84
CA ARG A 75 13.87 -9.12 20.19
C ARG A 75 12.92 -8.54 21.24
N PRO A 76 11.89 -9.30 21.65
CA PRO A 76 10.85 -8.83 22.57
C PRO A 76 11.34 -8.69 24.02
N ASP A 77 12.54 -9.15 24.33
CA ASP A 77 13.20 -9.02 25.63
C ASP A 77 13.88 -7.65 25.84
N LEU A 78 14.01 -6.83 24.78
CA LEU A 78 14.62 -5.52 24.88
C LEU A 78 13.77 -4.55 25.72
N PRO A 79 14.39 -3.62 26.48
CA PRO A 79 13.65 -2.66 27.31
C PRO A 79 12.60 -1.84 26.54
N ALA A 80 12.88 -1.48 25.29
CA ALA A 80 11.94 -0.73 24.45
C ALA A 80 10.68 -1.52 24.10
N ALA A 81 10.73 -2.86 24.05
CA ALA A 81 9.66 -3.72 23.53
C ALA A 81 8.34 -3.58 24.32
N ARG A 82 8.42 -3.33 25.63
CA ARG A 82 7.23 -3.14 26.49
C ARG A 82 6.34 -1.97 26.10
N TRP A 83 6.85 -1.03 25.29
CA TRP A 83 6.13 0.14 24.85
C TRP A 83 5.36 -0.07 23.55
N TYR A 84 5.58 -1.20 22.86
CA TYR A 84 5.01 -1.49 21.56
C TYR A 84 3.82 -2.46 21.70
N PRO A 85 2.57 -2.01 21.42
CA PRO A 85 1.40 -2.88 21.37
C PRO A 85 1.53 -4.10 20.46
N SER A 86 2.31 -3.96 19.40
CA SER A 86 2.65 -5.09 18.51
C SER A 86 3.35 -6.23 19.22
N VAL A 87 4.15 -5.96 20.24
CA VAL A 87 4.88 -6.96 21.01
C VAL A 87 4.09 -7.41 22.23
N THR A 88 3.46 -6.47 22.95
CA THR A 88 2.77 -6.77 24.20
C THR A 88 1.36 -7.32 24.02
N GLY A 89 0.71 -7.03 22.89
CA GLY A 89 -0.73 -7.27 22.67
C GLY A 89 -1.64 -6.33 23.47
N GLU A 90 -1.08 -5.32 24.14
CA GLU A 90 -1.77 -4.40 25.03
C GLU A 90 -1.58 -2.94 24.58
N PRO A 91 -2.47 -2.00 24.94
CA PRO A 91 -2.28 -0.59 24.65
C PRO A 91 -0.93 -0.05 25.15
N VAL A 92 -0.46 1.04 24.54
CA VAL A 92 0.79 1.71 24.93
C VAL A 92 0.75 2.02 26.43
N ALA A 93 1.74 1.54 27.17
CA ALA A 93 1.83 1.74 28.62
C ALA A 93 1.90 3.23 29.00
N GLU A 94 1.49 3.56 30.22
CA GLU A 94 1.67 4.91 30.76
C GLU A 94 3.15 5.22 31.07
N GLY A 95 3.53 6.49 30.91
CA GLY A 95 4.87 6.99 31.20
C GLY A 95 5.62 7.45 29.95
N ASP A 96 6.90 7.79 30.15
CA ASP A 96 7.79 8.23 29.07
C ASP A 96 8.55 7.02 28.48
N PRO A 97 8.32 6.66 27.20
CA PRO A 97 9.04 5.57 26.54
C PRO A 97 10.48 5.92 26.21
N TRP A 98 10.84 7.21 26.16
CA TRP A 98 12.10 7.66 25.61
C TRP A 98 13.35 7.07 26.28
N PRO A 99 13.46 6.94 27.62
CA PRO A 99 14.66 6.40 28.26
C PRO A 99 15.00 4.97 27.82
N ASP A 100 13.99 4.11 27.64
CA ASP A 100 14.20 2.72 27.19
C ASP A 100 14.45 2.65 25.69
N VAL A 101 13.73 3.45 24.90
CA VAL A 101 13.93 3.53 23.46
C VAL A 101 15.32 4.05 23.14
N ARG A 102 15.75 5.15 23.76
CA ARG A 102 17.10 5.72 23.60
C ARG A 102 18.17 4.70 23.96
N ARG A 103 18.05 4.04 25.11
CA ARG A 103 19.01 3.00 25.55
C ARG A 103 19.11 1.87 24.52
N THR A 104 17.96 1.40 24.04
CA THR A 104 17.88 0.34 23.03
C THR A 104 18.48 0.80 21.70
N ALA A 105 18.15 2.01 21.24
CA ALA A 105 18.64 2.57 19.99
C ALA A 105 20.17 2.68 19.97
N LEU A 106 20.78 3.19 21.05
CA LEU A 106 22.23 3.35 21.13
C LEU A 106 22.96 2.03 21.35
N ALA A 107 22.38 1.09 22.12
CA ALA A 107 22.94 -0.25 22.29
C ALA A 107 22.98 -1.05 20.98
N HIS A 108 22.11 -0.71 20.03
CA HIS A 108 21.97 -1.40 18.74
C HIS A 108 22.18 -0.46 17.53
N ALA A 109 23.00 0.59 17.71
CA ALA A 109 23.19 1.64 16.72
C ALA A 109 23.66 1.12 15.35
N GLU A 110 24.64 0.22 15.32
CA GLU A 110 25.18 -0.34 14.07
C GLU A 110 24.15 -1.18 13.31
N GLU A 111 23.36 -1.96 14.04
CA GLU A 111 22.27 -2.77 13.47
C GLU A 111 21.18 -1.88 12.88
N LEU A 112 20.79 -0.82 13.60
CA LEU A 112 19.82 0.16 13.12
C LEU A 112 20.33 0.91 11.89
N ARG A 113 21.61 1.33 11.87
CA ARG A 113 22.21 1.97 10.69
C ARG A 113 22.19 1.05 9.47
N ALA A 114 22.49 -0.24 9.64
CA ALA A 114 22.44 -1.21 8.55
C ALA A 114 21.01 -1.38 7.98
N VAL A 115 20.00 -1.45 8.86
CA VAL A 115 18.59 -1.49 8.46
C VAL A 115 18.20 -0.20 7.72
N ILE A 116 18.50 0.96 8.29
CA ILE A 116 18.18 2.28 7.72
C ILE A 116 18.86 2.49 6.35
N ALA A 117 20.08 2.01 6.17
CA ALA A 117 20.82 2.14 4.90
C ALA A 117 20.26 1.25 3.79
N SER A 118 19.62 0.13 4.12
CA SER A 118 19.20 -0.89 3.16
C SER A 118 17.70 -0.89 2.88
N ARG A 119 16.87 -0.52 3.86
CA ARG A 119 15.42 -0.60 3.78
C ARG A 119 14.77 0.71 3.34
N SER A 120 13.53 0.59 2.88
CA SER A 120 12.60 1.72 2.69
C SER A 120 11.29 1.35 3.37
N THR A 121 10.54 2.36 3.85
CA THR A 121 9.20 2.13 4.38
C THR A 121 8.26 1.68 3.27
N GLN A 122 7.27 0.86 3.63
CA GLN A 122 6.24 0.34 2.73
C GLN A 122 4.88 0.50 3.38
N THR A 123 3.93 1.10 2.66
CA THR A 123 2.58 1.32 3.18
C THR A 123 1.65 0.19 2.76
N ASN A 124 1.57 -0.85 3.59
CA ASN A 124 0.65 -1.98 3.45
C ASN A 124 -0.62 -1.78 4.31
N GLU A 125 -1.40 -0.73 3.99
CA GLU A 125 -2.66 -0.46 4.69
C GLU A 125 -3.80 -1.33 4.14
N VAL A 126 -4.05 -2.48 4.78
CA VAL A 126 -5.14 -3.40 4.41
C VAL A 126 -6.51 -2.70 4.42
N ASN A 127 -6.73 -1.73 5.31
CA ASN A 127 -8.03 -1.07 5.43
C ASN A 127 -8.42 -0.25 4.18
N ARG A 128 -7.50 -0.02 3.24
CA ARG A 128 -7.80 0.60 1.93
C ARG A 128 -8.82 -0.19 1.12
N VAL A 129 -9.03 -1.47 1.41
CA VAL A 129 -10.10 -2.26 0.77
C VAL A 129 -11.50 -1.68 1.01
N VAL A 130 -11.69 -0.89 2.08
CA VAL A 130 -12.96 -0.20 2.39
C VAL A 130 -13.45 0.67 1.24
N TYR A 131 -12.55 1.33 0.52
CA TYR A 131 -12.91 2.09 -0.68
C TYR A 131 -12.65 1.33 -1.99
N LEU A 132 -11.70 0.39 -2.02
CA LEU A 132 -11.41 -0.38 -3.25
C LEU A 132 -12.53 -1.39 -3.58
N ALA A 133 -13.15 -2.03 -2.59
CA ALA A 133 -14.22 -2.99 -2.82
C ALA A 133 -15.48 -2.34 -3.43
N PRO A 134 -15.98 -1.20 -2.91
CA PRO A 134 -17.04 -0.45 -3.58
C PRO A 134 -16.66 0.06 -4.98
N LEU A 135 -15.41 0.53 -5.18
CA LEU A 135 -14.91 0.92 -6.51
C LEU A 135 -15.01 -0.25 -7.50
N LEU A 136 -14.58 -1.44 -7.09
CA LEU A 136 -14.65 -2.64 -7.90
C LEU A 136 -16.08 -3.05 -8.22
N ALA A 137 -16.95 -3.12 -7.20
CA ALA A 137 -18.37 -3.42 -7.38
C ALA A 137 -19.04 -2.48 -8.38
N ARG A 138 -18.78 -1.17 -8.25
CA ARG A 138 -19.33 -0.14 -9.14
C ARG A 138 -18.81 -0.24 -10.56
N ALA A 139 -17.54 -0.56 -10.76
CA ALA A 139 -16.94 -0.69 -12.08
C ALA A 139 -17.33 -1.97 -12.82
N ALA A 140 -17.79 -3.00 -12.09
CA ALA A 140 -18.30 -4.25 -12.64
C ALA A 140 -19.81 -4.20 -12.91
N ALA A 141 -20.54 -3.23 -12.35
CA ALA A 141 -21.99 -3.13 -12.44
C ALA A 141 -22.52 -3.01 -13.89
N ASP A 142 -21.75 -2.40 -14.80
CA ASP A 142 -22.08 -2.27 -16.23
C ASP A 142 -21.54 -3.41 -17.10
N VAL A 143 -20.90 -4.42 -16.49
CA VAL A 143 -20.46 -5.67 -17.13
C VAL A 143 -20.91 -6.87 -16.27
N PRO A 144 -22.22 -7.03 -16.02
CA PRO A 144 -22.73 -8.00 -15.06
C PRO A 144 -22.40 -9.44 -15.48
N GLY A 145 -22.01 -10.26 -14.52
CA GLY A 145 -21.70 -11.68 -14.72
C GLY A 145 -20.34 -11.97 -15.38
N ALA A 146 -19.59 -10.94 -15.79
CA ALA A 146 -18.22 -11.15 -16.25
C ALA A 146 -17.29 -11.44 -15.05
N PRO A 147 -16.58 -12.57 -15.06
CA PRO A 147 -15.55 -12.84 -14.06
C PRO A 147 -14.38 -11.86 -14.24
N VAL A 148 -13.77 -11.47 -13.13
CA VAL A 148 -12.72 -10.45 -13.07
C VAL A 148 -11.33 -11.08 -13.01
N ALA A 149 -10.44 -10.60 -13.88
CA ALA A 149 -9.00 -10.70 -13.69
C ALA A 149 -8.52 -9.40 -13.03
N LEU A 150 -8.04 -9.50 -11.79
CA LEU A 150 -7.67 -8.35 -10.97
C LEU A 150 -6.14 -8.14 -11.00
N VAL A 151 -5.71 -6.92 -11.32
CA VAL A 151 -4.31 -6.51 -11.29
C VAL A 151 -4.13 -5.31 -10.35
N GLU A 152 -3.18 -5.41 -9.43
CA GLU A 152 -2.78 -4.32 -8.52
C GLU A 152 -1.45 -3.71 -8.96
N LEU A 153 -1.37 -2.38 -9.03
CA LEU A 153 -0.12 -1.64 -9.26
C LEU A 153 0.48 -1.15 -7.94
N GLY A 154 1.77 -1.42 -7.72
CA GLY A 154 2.44 -1.13 -6.45
C GLY A 154 1.97 -2.08 -5.35
N ALA A 155 1.84 -3.37 -5.69
CA ALA A 155 1.14 -4.34 -4.85
C ALA A 155 1.89 -4.72 -3.56
N SER A 156 3.18 -4.46 -3.43
CA SER A 156 4.02 -4.94 -2.33
C SER A 156 3.80 -6.46 -2.07
N ALA A 157 3.15 -6.83 -0.96
CA ALA A 157 2.80 -8.22 -0.63
C ALA A 157 1.45 -8.71 -1.20
N GLY A 158 0.76 -7.88 -1.99
CA GLY A 158 -0.53 -8.20 -2.60
C GLY A 158 -1.69 -8.25 -1.61
N LEU A 159 -1.60 -7.60 -0.44
CA LEU A 159 -2.63 -7.67 0.58
C LEU A 159 -3.97 -7.08 0.12
N LEU A 160 -3.99 -6.12 -0.80
CA LEU A 160 -5.24 -5.53 -1.31
C LEU A 160 -5.90 -6.39 -2.39
N LEU A 161 -5.16 -7.32 -3.03
CA LEU A 161 -5.73 -8.33 -3.92
C LEU A 161 -6.67 -9.31 -3.20
N GLY A 162 -6.63 -9.37 -1.86
CA GLY A 162 -7.50 -10.21 -1.03
C GLY A 162 -8.87 -9.62 -0.71
N LEU A 163 -9.26 -8.47 -1.28
CA LEU A 163 -10.44 -7.69 -0.88
C LEU A 163 -11.76 -8.48 -0.75
N ASP A 164 -12.03 -9.46 -1.61
CA ASP A 164 -13.26 -10.27 -1.54
C ASP A 164 -13.19 -11.40 -0.50
N ARG A 165 -12.01 -11.65 0.07
CA ARG A 165 -11.76 -12.62 1.14
C ARG A 165 -11.78 -11.99 2.53
N TYR A 166 -11.93 -10.68 2.61
CA TYR A 166 -12.00 -9.93 3.85
C TYR A 166 -13.44 -9.61 4.21
N ARG A 167 -13.70 -9.37 5.49
CA ARG A 167 -14.97 -8.82 5.94
C ARG A 167 -14.85 -7.30 5.87
N ILE A 168 -15.54 -6.68 4.92
CA ILE A 168 -15.45 -5.23 4.71
C ILE A 168 -16.76 -4.59 5.15
N GLU A 169 -16.71 -3.79 6.21
CA GLU A 169 -17.87 -3.12 6.78
C GLU A 169 -17.82 -1.63 6.47
N VAL A 170 -18.89 -1.10 5.89
CA VAL A 170 -19.04 0.34 5.71
C VAL A 170 -20.35 0.79 6.30
N THR A 171 -20.27 1.62 7.34
CA THR A 171 -21.45 2.09 8.07
C THR A 171 -21.80 3.53 7.67
N PRO A 172 -23.06 3.94 7.81
CA PRO A 172 -23.41 5.37 7.81
C PRO A 172 -22.72 6.07 9.01
N PRO A 173 -22.68 7.41 9.03
CA PRO A 173 -22.11 8.14 10.16
C PRO A 173 -23.01 7.97 11.39
N GLY A 174 -22.42 7.70 12.56
CA GLY A 174 -23.13 7.69 13.84
C GLY A 174 -23.45 9.11 14.35
N GLU A 175 -24.29 9.22 15.39
CA GLU A 175 -24.67 10.51 16.01
C GLU A 175 -23.48 11.34 16.51
N HIS A 176 -22.34 10.70 16.78
CA HIS A 176 -21.08 11.35 17.21
C HIS A 176 -20.02 11.48 16.11
N ASP A 177 -20.29 10.99 14.89
CA ASP A 177 -19.39 11.13 13.73
C ASP A 177 -19.70 12.40 12.91
N ALA A 178 -20.63 13.23 13.39
CA ALA A 178 -20.90 14.54 12.81
C ALA A 178 -19.63 15.41 12.89
N PRO A 179 -19.27 16.16 11.82
CA PRO A 179 -18.05 16.95 11.80
C PRO A 179 -18.09 18.00 12.93
N ASP A 180 -17.15 17.90 13.88
CA ASP A 180 -16.86 19.01 14.80
C ASP A 180 -16.20 20.14 13.99
N PRO A 181 -16.84 21.31 13.83
CA PRO A 181 -16.29 22.42 13.06
C PRO A 181 -15.06 23.07 13.72
N THR A 182 -14.62 22.60 14.90
CA THR A 182 -13.53 23.20 15.69
C THR A 182 -12.35 22.28 15.97
N SER A 183 -12.38 21.01 15.56
CA SER A 183 -11.28 20.07 15.81
C SER A 183 -10.29 20.02 14.62
N PRO A 184 -9.03 20.50 14.77
CA PRO A 184 -8.04 20.51 13.69
C PRO A 184 -7.29 19.18 13.54
N THR A 185 -7.60 18.16 14.36
CA THR A 185 -6.92 16.87 14.37
C THR A 185 -7.97 15.75 14.50
N GLY A 186 -8.34 15.15 13.38
CA GLY A 186 -9.12 13.92 13.36
C GLY A 186 -8.24 12.73 13.74
N GLY A 187 -7.92 12.59 15.02
CA GLY A 187 -7.40 11.34 15.56
C GLY A 187 -8.48 10.23 15.48
N PRO A 188 -8.11 8.94 15.44
CA PRO A 188 -9.08 7.86 15.49
C PRO A 188 -9.83 7.91 16.82
N THR A 189 -11.16 8.09 16.77
CA THR A 189 -12.03 7.83 17.90
C THR A 189 -11.95 6.34 18.26
N PRO A 190 -11.71 5.96 19.53
CA PRO A 190 -11.68 4.55 19.92
C PRO A 190 -13.09 3.97 19.85
N VAL A 191 -13.29 2.93 19.04
CA VAL A 191 -14.42 2.01 19.22
C VAL A 191 -14.07 1.09 20.39
N THR A 192 -14.41 1.50 21.61
CA THR A 192 -14.49 0.58 22.74
C THR A 192 -15.93 0.09 22.84
N GLY A 193 -16.17 -1.20 22.57
CA GLY A 193 -17.49 -1.76 22.84
C GLY A 193 -17.75 -3.13 22.26
N ARG A 194 -17.28 -4.17 22.95
CA ARG A 194 -17.87 -5.50 22.87
C ARG A 194 -19.24 -5.42 23.58
N GLY A 195 -20.31 -5.11 22.84
CA GLY A 195 -21.67 -4.97 23.36
C GLY A 195 -22.62 -5.99 22.74
N SER A 196 -23.25 -6.81 23.59
CA SER A 196 -24.42 -7.64 23.26
C SER A 196 -25.55 -6.82 22.61
N PRO A 197 -26.45 -7.43 21.82
CA PRO A 197 -27.52 -6.69 21.14
C PRO A 197 -28.47 -6.02 22.16
N PRO A 198 -28.86 -4.74 21.96
CA PRO A 198 -29.79 -4.10 22.87
C PRO A 198 -31.23 -4.58 22.63
N GLU A 199 -31.90 -4.81 23.74
CA GLU A 199 -33.31 -5.14 23.89
C GLU A 199 -34.18 -3.92 23.52
N VAL A 200 -35.36 -4.18 22.95
CA VAL A 200 -36.31 -3.18 22.44
C VAL A 200 -36.87 -2.31 23.57
N ALA A 201 -36.71 -0.99 23.49
CA ALA A 201 -37.45 -0.01 24.28
C ALA A 201 -38.03 1.10 23.38
N GLY A 202 -39.29 1.46 23.65
CA GLY A 202 -40.18 2.26 22.81
C GLY A 202 -39.91 3.79 22.71
N PRO A 203 -40.87 4.55 22.14
CA PRO A 203 -40.55 5.68 21.26
C PRO A 203 -40.42 7.01 22.01
N GLY A 204 -39.33 7.72 21.73
CA GLY A 204 -39.14 9.12 22.07
C GLY A 204 -38.52 9.85 20.88
N GLY A 205 -39.26 10.80 20.31
CA GLY A 205 -38.90 11.49 19.08
C GLY A 205 -37.64 12.34 19.19
N GLY A 206 -36.66 12.02 18.36
CA GLY A 206 -35.53 12.85 17.95
C GLY A 206 -35.37 12.69 16.44
N SER A 207 -35.15 13.79 15.73
CA SER A 207 -35.18 13.86 14.26
C SER A 207 -34.07 13.00 13.64
N LEU A 208 -34.45 12.05 12.78
CA LEU A 208 -33.53 11.26 11.94
C LEU A 208 -32.67 12.19 11.05
N PRO A 209 -31.35 12.01 10.96
CA PRO A 209 -30.55 12.66 9.92
C PRO A 209 -30.94 12.11 8.53
N PRO A 210 -30.72 12.88 7.45
CA PRO A 210 -31.23 12.54 6.12
C PRO A 210 -30.43 11.41 5.47
N ASP A 211 -31.13 10.36 5.03
CA ASP A 211 -30.82 9.45 3.92
C ASP A 211 -29.43 8.75 3.85
N GLY A 212 -28.76 8.51 4.99
CA GLY A 212 -27.75 7.46 5.06
C GLY A 212 -28.44 6.09 5.03
N GLY A 213 -28.46 5.41 3.88
CA GLY A 213 -28.99 4.04 3.79
C GLY A 213 -28.32 3.08 4.79
N PRO A 214 -28.86 1.86 5.00
CA PRO A 214 -28.24 0.89 5.88
C PRO A 214 -26.79 0.63 5.46
N GLY A 215 -25.90 0.43 6.44
CA GLY A 215 -24.52 0.05 6.19
C GLY A 215 -24.42 -1.22 5.34
N ILE A 216 -23.27 -1.44 4.71
CA ILE A 216 -23.02 -2.58 3.84
C ILE A 216 -21.87 -3.45 4.37
N VAL A 217 -22.02 -4.76 4.18
CA VAL A 217 -20.91 -5.72 4.30
C VAL A 217 -20.58 -6.26 2.92
N LEU A 218 -19.31 -6.12 2.51
CA LEU A 218 -18.73 -6.68 1.29
C LEU A 218 -17.69 -7.74 1.62
N GLY A 219 -17.42 -8.62 0.66
CA GLY A 219 -16.45 -9.71 0.79
C GLY A 219 -17.00 -10.90 1.59
N ASP A 220 -16.13 -11.57 2.33
CA ASP A 220 -16.48 -12.74 3.15
C ASP A 220 -16.89 -12.27 4.56
N PRO A 221 -18.19 -12.36 4.93
CA PRO A 221 -18.68 -11.92 6.23
C PRO A 221 -18.16 -12.75 7.42
N THR A 222 -17.55 -13.90 7.16
CA THR A 222 -16.98 -14.80 8.18
C THR A 222 -15.48 -14.59 8.38
N SER A 223 -14.84 -13.77 7.55
CA SER A 223 -13.40 -13.54 7.60
C SER A 223 -12.97 -12.86 8.90
N THR A 224 -11.83 -13.29 9.43
CA THR A 224 -11.18 -12.69 10.60
C THR A 224 -10.41 -11.41 10.25
N ALA A 225 -10.11 -11.18 8.96
CA ALA A 225 -9.54 -9.94 8.47
C ALA A 225 -10.68 -8.92 8.26
N VAL A 226 -10.99 -8.18 9.33
CA VAL A 226 -12.09 -7.20 9.35
C VAL A 226 -11.58 -5.81 8.99
N CYS A 227 -12.08 -5.22 7.91
CA CYS A 227 -11.80 -3.85 7.50
C CYS A 227 -13.07 -3.01 7.68
N ALA A 228 -12.93 -1.78 8.17
CA ALA A 228 -14.07 -0.95 8.52
C ALA A 228 -13.84 0.52 8.18
N GLY A 229 -14.91 1.20 7.77
CA GLY A 229 -14.92 2.64 7.61
C GLY A 229 -16.32 3.23 7.59
N VAL A 230 -16.39 4.55 7.60
CA VAL A 230 -17.63 5.32 7.71
C VAL A 230 -17.90 6.08 6.42
N GLN A 231 -19.03 5.80 5.78
CA GLN A 231 -19.53 6.64 4.70
C GLN A 231 -20.11 7.92 5.29
N ARG A 232 -19.45 9.06 5.07
CA ARG A 232 -19.92 10.37 5.56
C ARG A 232 -21.06 10.91 4.70
N ASP A 233 -20.90 10.84 3.37
CA ASP A 233 -21.84 11.42 2.42
C ASP A 233 -22.06 10.52 1.20
N GLY A 234 -23.11 10.84 0.43
CA GLY A 234 -23.36 10.27 -0.89
C GLY A 234 -24.46 9.22 -0.91
N PRO A 235 -24.73 8.65 -2.10
CA PRO A 235 -25.78 7.65 -2.26
C PRO A 235 -25.51 6.39 -1.43
N SER A 236 -26.58 5.69 -1.03
CA SER A 236 -26.51 4.39 -0.38
C SER A 236 -25.70 3.39 -1.22
N MET A 237 -24.90 2.57 -0.55
CA MET A 237 -24.13 1.49 -1.16
C MET A 237 -24.83 0.12 -1.11
N GLY A 238 -26.03 0.01 -0.52
CA GLY A 238 -26.66 -1.27 -0.18
C GLY A 238 -26.85 -2.29 -1.33
N ASP A 239 -26.86 -1.81 -2.57
CA ASP A 239 -27.01 -2.66 -3.76
C ASP A 239 -25.68 -3.13 -4.37
N LEU A 240 -24.54 -2.67 -3.85
CA LEU A 240 -23.23 -3.09 -4.35
C LEU A 240 -22.99 -4.57 -4.09
N ARG A 241 -22.50 -5.28 -5.09
CA ARG A 241 -22.06 -6.67 -5.02
C ARG A 241 -20.70 -6.80 -5.65
N LEU A 242 -19.79 -7.50 -4.99
CA LEU A 242 -18.48 -7.79 -5.56
C LEU A 242 -18.62 -8.80 -6.72
N PRO A 243 -17.89 -8.61 -7.83
CA PRO A 243 -17.84 -9.58 -8.91
C PRO A 243 -17.05 -10.82 -8.48
N THR A 244 -17.24 -11.94 -9.18
CA THR A 244 -16.37 -13.12 -9.03
C THR A 244 -14.97 -12.80 -9.54
N ILE A 245 -13.96 -12.87 -8.68
CA ILE A 245 -12.56 -12.69 -9.06
C ILE A 245 -11.93 -14.07 -9.29
N VAL A 246 -11.36 -14.28 -10.49
CA VAL A 246 -10.83 -15.59 -10.93
C VAL A 246 -9.32 -15.58 -11.19
N ALA A 247 -8.70 -14.40 -11.21
CA ALA A 247 -7.24 -14.25 -11.23
C ALA A 247 -6.83 -13.00 -10.46
N ARG A 248 -5.68 -13.06 -9.79
CA ARG A 248 -5.11 -11.99 -8.95
C ARG A 248 -3.63 -11.86 -9.25
N VAL A 249 -3.21 -10.69 -9.73
CA VAL A 249 -1.80 -10.43 -10.04
C VAL A 249 -1.37 -9.09 -9.45
N GLY A 250 -0.32 -9.10 -8.64
CA GLY A 250 0.32 -7.88 -8.16
C GLY A 250 1.54 -7.54 -9.03
N LEU A 251 1.67 -6.28 -9.44
CA LEU A 251 2.86 -5.76 -10.11
C LEU A 251 3.55 -4.76 -9.18
N ASP A 252 4.77 -5.09 -8.77
CA ASP A 252 5.57 -4.25 -7.88
C ASP A 252 7.05 -4.31 -8.27
N ARG A 253 7.84 -3.29 -7.96
CA ARG A 253 9.30 -3.31 -8.23
C ARG A 253 10.05 -4.21 -7.27
N ALA A 254 9.55 -4.36 -6.05
CA ALA A 254 10.13 -5.16 -4.98
C ALA A 254 9.01 -5.93 -4.27
N PRO A 255 8.38 -6.92 -4.95
CA PRO A 255 7.29 -7.68 -4.36
C PRO A 255 7.77 -8.41 -3.11
N VAL A 256 6.90 -8.45 -2.09
CA VAL A 256 7.20 -9.10 -0.81
C VAL A 256 6.49 -10.46 -0.76
N PRO A 257 7.24 -11.58 -0.80
CA PRO A 257 6.63 -12.90 -0.70
C PRO A 257 6.15 -13.14 0.74
N LEU A 258 4.93 -13.66 0.89
CA LEU A 258 4.30 -13.80 2.21
C LEU A 258 4.90 -14.93 3.07
N ASP A 259 5.66 -15.85 2.46
CA ASP A 259 6.39 -16.93 3.14
C ASP A 259 7.77 -16.50 3.67
N ASP A 260 8.23 -15.28 3.35
CA ASP A 260 9.41 -14.68 3.95
C ASP A 260 9.05 -13.94 5.24
N GLU A 261 9.34 -14.58 6.38
CA GLU A 261 9.04 -14.03 7.71
C GLU A 261 9.83 -12.76 8.04
N ASP A 262 11.00 -12.55 7.44
CA ASP A 262 11.81 -11.34 7.66
C ASP A 262 11.22 -10.15 6.91
N GLU A 263 10.79 -10.36 5.66
CA GLU A 263 10.12 -9.34 4.87
C GLU A 263 8.73 -9.00 5.46
N VAL A 264 7.95 -10.01 5.85
CA VAL A 264 6.65 -9.79 6.50
C VAL A 264 6.80 -9.02 7.82
N ARG A 265 7.82 -9.34 8.63
CA ARG A 265 8.10 -8.58 9.86
C ARG A 265 8.52 -7.13 9.56
N TRP A 266 9.27 -6.88 8.49
CA TRP A 266 9.57 -5.51 8.06
C TRP A 266 8.30 -4.75 7.64
N LEU A 267 7.37 -5.40 6.93
CA LEU A 267 6.09 -4.81 6.59
C LEU A 267 5.25 -4.48 7.83
N GLU A 268 5.22 -5.38 8.80
CA GLU A 268 4.56 -5.15 10.08
C GLU A 268 5.20 -3.96 10.83
N ALA A 269 6.53 -3.88 10.82
CA ALA A 269 7.27 -2.80 11.45
C ALA A 269 7.00 -1.42 10.83
N CYS A 270 6.66 -1.38 9.53
CA CYS A 270 6.25 -0.15 8.84
C CYS A 270 4.85 0.34 9.26
N LEU A 271 4.06 -0.47 9.94
CA LEU A 271 2.77 -0.07 10.49
C LEU A 271 2.95 0.64 11.84
N TRP A 272 2.13 1.66 12.06
CA TRP A 272 2.20 2.45 13.29
C TRP A 272 1.51 1.70 14.42
N PRO A 273 2.26 1.29 15.47
CA PRO A 273 1.74 0.43 16.52
C PRO A 273 0.74 1.15 17.44
N ASP A 274 0.74 2.49 17.44
CA ASP A 274 -0.24 3.33 18.13
C ASP A 274 -1.65 3.26 17.52
N VAL A 275 -1.79 2.83 16.26
CA VAL A 275 -3.08 2.84 15.55
C VAL A 275 -3.85 1.54 15.84
N PRO A 276 -4.96 1.60 16.60
CA PRO A 276 -5.67 0.40 17.02
C PRO A 276 -6.21 -0.44 15.84
N GLY A 277 -6.15 -1.75 15.97
CA GLY A 277 -6.68 -2.69 14.97
C GLY A 277 -5.82 -2.82 13.71
N ARG A 278 -4.83 -1.95 13.47
CA ARG A 278 -4.05 -1.93 12.24
C ARG A 278 -3.17 -3.18 12.10
N LEU A 279 -2.52 -3.57 13.19
CA LEU A 279 -1.64 -4.74 13.25
C LEU A 279 -2.44 -6.05 13.22
N GLU A 280 -3.57 -6.09 13.92
CA GLU A 280 -4.48 -7.24 13.95
C GLU A 280 -5.03 -7.51 12.55
N ARG A 281 -5.47 -6.46 11.85
CA ARG A 281 -5.91 -6.56 10.45
C ARG A 281 -4.80 -7.07 9.53
N PHE A 282 -3.59 -6.50 9.66
CA PHE A 282 -2.44 -6.92 8.88
C PHE A 282 -2.11 -8.41 9.08
N ARG A 283 -1.98 -8.85 10.34
CA ARG A 283 -1.68 -10.24 10.68
C ARG A 283 -2.77 -11.20 10.21
N ALA A 284 -4.04 -10.83 10.34
CA ALA A 284 -5.16 -11.62 9.84
C ALA A 284 -5.14 -11.74 8.30
N ALA A 285 -4.85 -10.65 7.58
CA ALA A 285 -4.74 -10.64 6.13
C ALA A 285 -3.55 -11.50 5.64
N VAL A 286 -2.39 -11.36 6.28
CA VAL A 286 -1.21 -12.21 6.01
C VAL A 286 -1.55 -13.68 6.24
N GLY A 287 -2.13 -14.02 7.39
CA GLY A 287 -2.50 -15.41 7.71
C GLY A 287 -3.47 -16.01 6.71
N LEU A 288 -4.45 -15.22 6.25
CA LEU A 288 -5.43 -15.64 5.25
C LEU A 288 -4.79 -15.84 3.87
N LEU A 289 -3.97 -14.89 3.41
CA LEU A 289 -3.39 -14.94 2.07
C LEU A 289 -2.21 -15.92 1.95
N ARG A 290 -1.54 -16.29 3.04
CA ARG A 290 -0.50 -17.33 3.03
C ARG A 290 -1.00 -18.68 2.51
N ALA A 291 -2.28 -19.01 2.75
CA ALA A 291 -2.86 -20.28 2.32
C ALA A 291 -3.08 -20.37 0.80
N ASP A 292 -3.29 -19.23 0.14
CA ASP A 292 -3.50 -19.13 -1.31
C ASP A 292 -3.01 -17.74 -1.78
N PRO A 293 -1.68 -17.57 -1.89
CA PRO A 293 -1.08 -16.25 -2.13
C PRO A 293 -1.36 -15.74 -3.54
N PRO A 294 -1.55 -14.42 -3.72
CA PRO A 294 -1.67 -13.84 -5.04
C PRO A 294 -0.36 -14.04 -5.85
N SER A 295 -0.48 -14.09 -7.17
CA SER A 295 0.71 -14.09 -8.03
C SER A 295 1.35 -12.70 -8.02
N LEU A 296 2.60 -12.59 -7.60
CA LEU A 296 3.35 -11.33 -7.61
C LEU A 296 4.39 -11.34 -8.73
N VAL A 297 4.45 -10.24 -9.49
CA VAL A 297 5.40 -10.03 -10.58
C VAL A 297 6.28 -8.84 -10.23
N ALA A 298 7.60 -9.07 -10.26
CA ALA A 298 8.59 -8.00 -10.15
C ALA A 298 8.65 -7.21 -11.47
N GLY A 299 8.40 -5.91 -11.44
CA GLY A 299 8.44 -5.05 -12.62
C GLY A 299 8.06 -3.58 -12.36
N ASP A 300 8.25 -2.74 -13.37
CA ASP A 300 7.83 -1.35 -13.38
C ASP A 300 6.33 -1.26 -13.72
N MET A 301 5.55 -0.57 -12.89
CA MET A 301 4.09 -0.48 -13.03
C MET A 301 3.61 0.27 -14.29
N VAL A 302 4.51 0.87 -15.08
CA VAL A 302 4.20 1.48 -16.37
C VAL A 302 4.69 0.59 -17.50
N ASP A 303 5.96 0.20 -17.50
CA ASP A 303 6.57 -0.53 -18.62
C ASP A 303 6.08 -1.97 -18.74
N ASP A 304 5.83 -2.64 -17.61
CA ASP A 304 5.47 -4.07 -17.57
C ASP A 304 3.95 -4.31 -17.48
N LEU A 305 3.16 -3.25 -17.27
CA LEU A 305 1.71 -3.32 -17.08
C LEU A 305 1.01 -4.09 -18.20
N GLU A 306 1.34 -3.79 -19.46
CA GLU A 306 0.67 -4.39 -20.60
C GLU A 306 0.86 -5.91 -20.66
N ALA A 307 2.09 -6.38 -20.43
CA ALA A 307 2.43 -7.79 -20.42
C ALA A 307 1.75 -8.53 -19.25
N VAL A 308 1.82 -7.95 -18.04
CA VAL A 308 1.21 -8.52 -16.83
C VAL A 308 -0.31 -8.62 -16.97
N ALA A 309 -0.96 -7.57 -17.45
CA ALA A 309 -2.41 -7.56 -17.63
C ALA A 309 -2.90 -8.56 -18.68
N ARG A 310 -2.15 -8.77 -19.78
CA ARG A 310 -2.45 -9.85 -20.74
C ARG A 310 -2.34 -11.22 -20.08
N SER A 311 -1.27 -11.45 -19.32
CA SER A 311 -1.05 -12.70 -18.61
C SER A 311 -2.20 -12.98 -17.62
N ALA A 312 -2.57 -12.00 -16.80
CA ALA A 312 -3.67 -12.09 -15.84
C ALA A 312 -4.99 -12.47 -16.53
N ARG A 313 -5.32 -11.83 -17.66
CA ARG A 313 -6.53 -12.15 -18.43
C ARG A 313 -6.47 -13.55 -19.05
N ALA A 314 -5.30 -13.99 -19.53
CA ALA A 314 -5.11 -15.32 -20.09
C ALA A 314 -5.29 -16.42 -19.03
N VAL A 315 -4.71 -16.24 -17.84
CA VAL A 315 -4.88 -17.14 -16.69
C VAL A 315 -6.35 -17.22 -16.28
N ALA A 316 -7.03 -16.07 -16.15
CA ALA A 316 -8.46 -16.03 -15.87
C ALA A 316 -9.30 -16.77 -16.94
N THR A 317 -8.97 -16.59 -18.21
CA THR A 317 -9.67 -17.26 -19.32
C THR A 317 -9.48 -18.78 -19.26
N ALA A 318 -8.26 -19.23 -18.96
CA ALA A 318 -7.95 -20.65 -18.82
C ALA A 318 -8.65 -21.28 -17.61
N ALA A 319 -8.75 -20.57 -16.47
CA ALA A 319 -9.45 -21.04 -15.28
C ALA A 319 -10.96 -21.25 -15.48
N LEU A 320 -11.54 -20.57 -16.48
CA LEU A 320 -12.95 -20.67 -16.85
C LEU A 320 -13.23 -21.70 -17.95
N ALA A 321 -12.18 -22.27 -18.57
CA ALA A 321 -12.38 -23.28 -19.59
C ALA A 321 -13.01 -24.54 -18.94
N PRO A 322 -14.05 -25.13 -19.55
CA PRO A 322 -14.65 -26.34 -19.02
C PRO A 322 -13.56 -27.40 -18.89
N ALA A 323 -13.42 -28.00 -17.70
CA ALA A 323 -12.47 -29.08 -17.44
C ALA A 323 -12.70 -30.17 -18.50
N GLY A 324 -11.78 -30.27 -19.46
CA GLY A 324 -11.88 -31.23 -20.54
C GLY A 324 -12.01 -32.63 -19.94
N SER A 325 -13.04 -33.37 -20.36
CA SER A 325 -13.10 -34.81 -20.17
C SER A 325 -11.76 -35.43 -20.59
N PRO A 326 -11.21 -36.40 -19.85
CA PRO A 326 -9.95 -37.03 -20.21
C PRO A 326 -10.18 -37.93 -21.44
N SER A 327 -10.21 -37.36 -22.64
CA SER A 327 -10.25 -38.10 -23.90
C SER A 327 -8.98 -37.83 -24.70
N GLY A 328 -8.10 -38.81 -24.72
CA GLY A 328 -6.93 -38.82 -25.59
C GLY A 328 -5.68 -39.45 -24.99
N ARG A 329 -5.78 -40.67 -24.46
CA ARG A 329 -4.59 -41.54 -24.52
C ARG A 329 -4.28 -41.73 -26.01
N PRO A 330 -3.08 -41.41 -26.50
CA PRO A 330 -2.71 -41.84 -27.84
C PRO A 330 -2.60 -43.36 -27.78
N THR A 331 -3.51 -44.06 -28.45
CA THR A 331 -3.34 -45.48 -28.76
C THR A 331 -2.14 -45.56 -29.68
N GLY A 332 -0.97 -45.85 -29.09
CA GLY A 332 0.25 -46.14 -29.81
C GLY A 332 0.04 -47.38 -30.67
N ASP A 333 0.01 -47.16 -31.97
CA ASP A 333 0.09 -48.21 -32.98
C ASP A 333 1.51 -48.80 -32.89
N ARG A 334 1.62 -50.05 -32.43
CA ARG A 334 2.88 -50.82 -32.49
C ARG A 334 2.76 -51.86 -33.59
N PRO A 335 3.66 -51.88 -34.59
CA PRO A 335 3.74 -53.00 -35.51
C PRO A 335 4.34 -54.22 -34.81
N ARG A 336 3.78 -55.38 -35.14
CA ARG A 336 4.16 -56.71 -34.66
C ARG A 336 5.58 -57.05 -35.11
N GLY A 337 6.41 -57.52 -34.18
CA GLY A 337 7.68 -58.17 -34.45
C GLY A 337 7.84 -59.39 -33.55
N HIS A 338 8.00 -60.56 -34.17
CA HIS A 338 8.27 -61.86 -33.54
C HIS A 338 9.70 -61.96 -32.99
N GLY A 339 9.90 -62.75 -31.92
CA GLY A 339 11.19 -63.41 -31.65
C GLY A 339 11.55 -63.68 -30.18
N SER A 340 11.32 -64.93 -29.74
CA SER A 340 12.10 -65.79 -28.80
C SER A 340 12.84 -65.17 -27.60
N SER A 341 12.41 -65.45 -26.36
CA SER A 341 12.89 -66.52 -25.44
C SER A 341 14.09 -66.10 -24.56
N ASP A 342 13.85 -65.92 -23.26
CA ASP A 342 14.46 -66.68 -22.15
C ASP A 342 14.38 -65.93 -20.80
N HIS A 343 13.94 -66.67 -19.76
CA HIS A 343 14.04 -66.39 -18.32
C HIS A 343 15.35 -66.98 -17.77
N PRO A 344 15.77 -66.83 -16.47
CA PRO A 344 15.03 -66.40 -15.25
C PRO A 344 15.77 -65.32 -14.40
N ALA A 345 15.10 -64.53 -13.55
CA ALA A 345 14.70 -64.70 -12.13
C ALA A 345 15.84 -64.69 -11.06
N ALA A 346 15.72 -63.74 -10.12
CA ALA A 346 16.14 -63.74 -8.70
C ALA A 346 15.54 -62.42 -8.09
N ASP A 347 14.57 -62.40 -7.17
CA ASP A 347 14.57 -62.82 -5.74
C ASP A 347 15.82 -62.30 -4.98
N ALA A 348 15.78 -61.65 -3.81
CA ALA A 348 14.74 -61.26 -2.86
C ALA A 348 15.33 -60.31 -1.79
N ASP A 349 14.46 -59.57 -1.09
CA ASP A 349 14.38 -59.30 0.36
C ASP A 349 15.54 -58.77 1.24
N GLY A 350 15.12 -57.96 2.24
CA GLY A 350 15.78 -57.69 3.54
C GLY A 350 15.92 -56.19 3.81
N ASP A 351 14.98 -55.49 4.47
CA ASP A 351 14.73 -55.50 5.94
C ASP A 351 16.04 -55.23 6.71
N GLY A 352 16.21 -54.21 7.55
CA GLY A 352 15.33 -53.55 8.49
C GLY A 352 16.21 -53.19 9.71
N ASP A 353 15.73 -52.24 10.50
CA ASP A 353 16.07 -52.01 11.92
C ASP A 353 17.14 -50.96 12.32
N LYS A 354 16.66 -50.04 13.17
CA LYS A 354 17.42 -49.20 14.13
C LYS A 354 17.54 -50.01 15.44
N PRO A 355 18.36 -49.60 16.42
CA PRO A 355 17.77 -48.83 17.53
C PRO A 355 18.69 -47.80 18.20
N GLU A 356 18.07 -47.05 19.11
CA GLU A 356 18.55 -45.95 19.97
C GLU A 356 19.49 -46.39 21.12
N THR A 357 20.14 -45.42 21.79
CA THR A 357 20.41 -45.26 23.25
C THR A 357 21.46 -44.14 23.43
N SER A 358 21.13 -42.99 24.04
CA SER A 358 21.01 -42.60 25.46
C SER A 358 22.31 -42.14 26.16
N ASP A 359 22.35 -40.85 26.48
CA ASP A 359 22.59 -40.24 27.81
C ASP A 359 24.01 -40.09 28.45
N ALA A 360 24.09 -39.00 29.24
CA ALA A 360 24.92 -38.71 30.42
C ALA A 360 26.22 -37.84 30.33
N SER A 361 26.04 -36.55 30.68
CA SER A 361 26.57 -35.87 31.88
C SER A 361 28.09 -35.68 32.17
N ARG A 362 28.53 -34.40 32.02
CA ARG A 362 29.09 -33.48 33.07
C ARG A 362 30.58 -33.63 33.58
N PRO A 363 31.17 -32.69 34.39
CA PRO A 363 32.10 -31.60 33.98
C PRO A 363 33.43 -31.49 34.82
N ALA A 364 34.10 -30.31 34.79
CA ALA A 364 35.21 -29.74 35.64
C ALA A 364 36.56 -29.58 34.88
N SER A 365 37.47 -28.61 35.09
CA SER A 365 37.80 -27.59 36.11
C SER A 365 38.84 -26.60 35.50
N ALA A 366 38.73 -25.28 35.70
CA ALA A 366 39.60 -24.40 36.51
C ALA A 366 41.15 -24.52 36.39
N GLY A 367 41.84 -23.38 36.16
CA GLY A 367 43.20 -23.13 36.68
C GLY A 367 44.17 -22.30 35.81
N ASP A 368 44.59 -21.15 36.37
CA ASP A 368 45.87 -20.43 36.22
C ASP A 368 46.18 -19.47 35.04
N GLY A 369 46.34 -18.18 35.39
CA GLY A 369 47.32 -17.24 34.78
C GLY A 369 48.66 -17.30 35.55
N PRO A 370 49.54 -16.26 35.59
CA PRO A 370 49.55 -14.94 34.93
C PRO A 370 50.92 -14.57 34.29
N ALA A 371 51.06 -13.36 33.72
CA ALA A 371 52.23 -12.44 33.83
C ALA A 371 52.29 -11.39 32.67
N THR A 372 51.99 -10.12 32.95
CA THR A 372 52.91 -8.95 33.01
C THR A 372 53.62 -8.55 31.70
N SER A 373 53.34 -7.34 31.20
CA SER A 373 54.30 -6.21 31.16
C SER A 373 53.78 -5.00 30.35
N ASP A 374 53.50 -3.91 31.07
CA ASP A 374 53.63 -2.49 30.66
C ASP A 374 54.82 -1.96 31.51
N PRO A 375 55.67 -0.97 31.14
CA PRO A 375 55.25 0.44 30.99
C PRO A 375 56.09 1.38 30.09
N ARG A 376 55.50 2.54 29.71
CA ARG A 376 55.95 3.94 30.00
C ARG A 376 55.43 4.94 28.94
N ARG A 377 54.54 5.90 29.31
CA ARG A 377 54.77 7.27 29.91
C ARG A 377 55.20 8.30 28.84
N LEU A 378 54.71 9.55 28.72
CA LEU A 378 54.20 10.62 29.63
C LEU A 378 53.16 11.48 28.86
N ALA A 379 52.05 12.01 29.40
CA ALA A 379 51.78 12.96 30.51
C ALA A 379 52.05 14.45 30.20
N ALA A 380 50.97 15.26 30.24
CA ALA A 380 50.84 16.66 30.71
C ALA A 380 49.40 17.13 30.37
N ASP A 381 48.43 17.16 31.29
CA ASP A 381 48.17 18.12 32.38
C ASP A 381 47.74 19.52 31.90
N GLY A 382 46.56 19.98 32.37
CA GLY A 382 46.07 21.35 32.22
C GLY A 382 44.61 21.54 32.65
N GLU A 383 44.42 21.97 33.90
CA GLU A 383 43.17 22.24 34.62
C GLU A 383 42.31 23.41 34.05
N GLY A 384 41.03 23.50 34.49
CA GLY A 384 40.06 24.59 34.22
C GLY A 384 40.41 25.95 34.90
N PRO A 385 39.47 26.88 35.26
CA PRO A 385 37.99 26.80 35.38
C PRO A 385 37.18 28.08 34.96
N ALA A 386 35.86 28.13 35.27
CA ALA A 386 35.00 29.32 35.59
C ALA A 386 34.70 30.37 34.45
N THR A 387 33.61 31.17 34.36
CA THR A 387 32.41 31.56 35.14
C THR A 387 31.49 32.48 34.29
N ASN A 388 30.19 32.54 34.62
CA ASN A 388 29.19 33.64 34.56
C ASN A 388 29.14 34.72 33.43
N GLY A 389 27.91 35.01 32.97
CA GLY A 389 27.36 36.37 33.12
C GLY A 389 26.74 37.10 31.90
N ALA A 390 25.40 37.13 31.86
CA ALA A 390 24.53 38.32 31.71
C ALA A 390 24.44 39.18 30.41
N ARG A 391 23.19 39.25 29.91
CA ARG A 391 22.34 40.45 29.61
C ARG A 391 22.62 41.39 28.40
N ARG A 392 21.59 41.40 27.52
CA ARG A 392 20.68 42.51 27.07
C ARG A 392 21.03 43.45 25.90
N LEU A 393 19.96 43.67 25.10
CA LEU A 393 19.55 44.85 24.30
C LEU A 393 20.30 45.07 22.98
N ALA A 394 19.71 45.43 21.84
CA ALA A 394 18.34 45.80 21.44
C ALA A 394 18.25 45.73 19.89
N ALA A 395 17.04 45.63 19.33
CA ALA A 395 16.51 46.52 18.29
C ALA A 395 15.25 45.92 17.65
N ASP A 396 14.13 46.59 17.87
CA ASP A 396 12.84 46.42 17.22
C ASP A 396 12.90 46.82 15.74
N GLY A 397 12.08 46.19 14.89
CA GLY A 397 11.88 46.65 13.51
C GLY A 397 11.16 45.69 12.56
N GLU A 398 9.82 45.73 12.63
CA GLU A 398 8.85 45.63 11.50
C GLU A 398 8.66 44.34 10.65
N GLY A 399 7.38 43.94 10.55
CA GLY A 399 6.77 43.43 9.32
C GLY A 399 6.37 41.95 9.31
N PRO A 400 5.11 41.59 8.98
CA PRO A 400 4.65 40.22 9.03
C PRO A 400 5.24 39.45 7.84
N ALA A 401 6.14 38.51 8.12
CA ALA A 401 6.57 37.53 7.14
C ALA A 401 5.38 36.63 6.81
N THR A 402 4.89 36.73 5.59
CA THR A 402 3.94 35.81 4.98
C THR A 402 4.47 34.38 5.13
N SER A 403 3.77 33.59 5.94
CA SER A 403 4.10 32.18 6.18
C SER A 403 3.86 31.39 4.90
N ASP A 404 4.95 31.01 4.24
CA ASP A 404 5.01 30.12 3.09
C ASP A 404 4.75 28.67 3.57
N ALA A 405 3.48 28.38 3.86
CA ALA A 405 3.00 27.12 4.42
C ALA A 405 2.54 26.13 3.31
N SER A 406 3.24 26.09 2.18
CA SER A 406 2.81 25.33 0.99
C SER A 406 3.70 24.13 0.64
N ARG A 407 4.44 23.56 1.60
CA ARG A 407 5.34 22.41 1.34
C ARG A 407 5.18 21.17 2.21
N LEU A 408 4.18 21.09 3.08
CA LEU A 408 3.95 19.91 3.92
C LEU A 408 2.47 19.51 3.92
N ALA A 409 2.03 18.98 2.78
CA ALA A 409 0.83 18.13 2.67
C ALA A 409 1.18 16.93 1.79
N ALA A 410 2.24 16.25 2.20
CA ALA A 410 2.58 14.91 1.78
C ALA A 410 3.04 14.21 3.05
N ASP A 411 2.12 13.48 3.70
CA ASP A 411 2.51 12.24 4.37
C ASP A 411 3.51 11.60 3.43
N GLY A 412 4.73 11.31 3.88
CA GLY A 412 5.72 11.01 2.86
C GLY A 412 6.42 9.68 3.04
N GLU A 413 6.51 8.83 2.04
CA GLU A 413 5.55 8.64 0.94
C GLU A 413 5.54 9.66 -0.23
N GLY A 414 6.72 10.07 -0.72
CA GLY A 414 6.87 10.73 -2.03
C GLY A 414 8.23 11.41 -2.21
N PRO A 415 8.93 11.23 -3.35
CA PRO A 415 10.26 11.80 -3.55
C PRO A 415 10.19 13.33 -3.70
N ALA A 416 11.21 14.00 -3.18
CA ALA A 416 11.42 15.43 -3.32
C ALA A 416 11.54 15.83 -4.80
N THR A 417 10.64 16.71 -5.27
CA THR A 417 10.85 17.43 -6.52
C THR A 417 11.50 18.78 -6.21
N SER A 418 12.78 18.95 -6.54
CA SER A 418 13.44 20.25 -6.56
C SER A 418 13.58 20.75 -8.00
N ASP A 419 13.12 21.99 -8.18
CA ASP A 419 13.36 22.98 -9.24
C ASP A 419 14.25 22.60 -10.44
N ALA A 420 13.64 22.61 -11.62
CA ALA A 420 14.31 22.90 -12.89
C ALA A 420 13.36 23.66 -13.84
N SER A 421 13.01 24.90 -13.46
CA SER A 421 12.29 25.83 -14.35
C SER A 421 12.90 27.21 -14.24
N ARG A 422 13.96 27.49 -15.03
CA ARG A 422 14.35 28.83 -15.49
C ARG A 422 15.51 28.69 -16.49
N LEU A 423 15.17 28.71 -17.78
CA LEU A 423 15.90 29.34 -18.89
C LEU A 423 15.40 28.77 -20.21
N ALA A 424 14.59 29.56 -20.93
CA ALA A 424 14.74 29.84 -22.36
C ALA A 424 13.48 30.56 -22.86
N ALA A 425 13.59 31.88 -22.97
CA ALA A 425 12.81 32.66 -23.93
C ALA A 425 13.54 32.64 -25.28
N ASP A 426 12.74 32.81 -26.33
CA ASP A 426 13.05 33.28 -27.69
C ASP A 426 13.63 32.30 -28.72
N GLY A 427 12.92 32.21 -29.85
CA GLY A 427 13.37 31.55 -31.08
C GLY A 427 12.24 31.31 -32.09
N GLU A 428 11.92 32.31 -32.91
CA GLU A 428 11.01 32.22 -34.05
C GLU A 428 11.49 31.27 -35.18
N GLY A 429 10.56 30.47 -35.72
CA GLY A 429 10.39 30.03 -37.14
C GLY A 429 11.54 29.32 -37.90
N PRO A 430 11.31 28.82 -39.14
CA PRO A 430 10.07 28.81 -39.94
C PRO A 430 9.68 27.42 -40.52
N ALA A 431 8.56 27.41 -41.25
CA ALA A 431 7.83 26.30 -41.87
C ALA A 431 8.54 25.54 -43.01
N THR A 432 8.12 24.28 -43.24
CA THR A 432 7.96 23.69 -44.60
C THR A 432 6.92 22.56 -44.65
N SER A 433 5.81 22.82 -45.38
CA SER A 433 5.24 22.00 -46.47
C SER A 433 5.35 20.46 -46.47
N GLY A 434 4.20 19.78 -46.63
CA GLY A 434 4.01 18.88 -47.78
C GLY A 434 3.31 17.52 -47.58
N ALA A 435 2.07 17.43 -48.10
CA ALA A 435 1.42 16.25 -48.72
C ALA A 435 1.02 15.06 -47.80
N ARG A 436 -0.05 14.29 -48.00
CA ARG A 436 -1.10 14.23 -49.04
C ARG A 436 -2.27 13.42 -48.45
N ARG A 437 -3.50 13.87 -48.70
CA ARG A 437 -4.74 13.07 -48.58
C ARG A 437 -4.84 12.06 -49.73
N PRO A 438 -5.70 11.04 -49.59
CA PRO A 438 -6.75 10.89 -50.59
C PRO A 438 -8.15 10.71 -49.98
N ALA A 439 -9.12 11.31 -50.68
CA ALA A 439 -10.57 11.05 -50.69
C ALA A 439 -10.86 10.16 -51.94
N ALA A 440 -11.99 9.52 -52.24
CA ALA A 440 -13.36 9.34 -51.71
C ALA A 440 -14.07 8.30 -52.62
N ALA A 441 -15.22 7.75 -52.18
CA ALA A 441 -16.45 7.42 -52.95
C ALA A 441 -17.38 6.59 -52.02
N GLY A 442 -18.62 6.95 -51.65
CA GLY A 442 -19.87 7.15 -52.45
C GLY A 442 -20.57 5.78 -52.62
N ASP A 443 -21.82 5.47 -52.27
CA ASP A 443 -23.13 6.16 -52.20
C ASP A 443 -24.11 5.32 -51.33
N ALA A 444 -24.97 5.90 -50.46
CA ALA A 444 -26.39 6.27 -50.61
C ALA A 444 -27.49 5.24 -50.16
N ILE A 445 -28.14 5.59 -49.03
CA ILE A 445 -29.59 5.60 -48.68
C ILE A 445 -30.53 4.43 -49.04
N GLY A 446 -31.17 3.85 -48.01
CA GLY A 446 -32.47 3.17 -48.08
C GLY A 446 -33.06 2.88 -46.68
N GLY A 447 -34.23 3.44 -46.37
CA GLY A 447 -34.95 3.34 -45.09
C GLY A 447 -35.82 2.06 -44.91
N PRO A 448 -36.73 2.02 -43.92
CA PRO A 448 -36.80 0.95 -42.91
C PRO A 448 -37.84 -0.14 -43.17
N GLY A 449 -37.60 -1.33 -42.60
CA GLY A 449 -38.56 -2.43 -42.53
C GLY A 449 -38.28 -3.34 -41.34
N THR A 450 -39.20 -3.37 -40.38
CA THR A 450 -39.30 -4.34 -39.29
C THR A 450 -39.96 -5.62 -39.76
N LEU A 451 -39.43 -6.80 -39.39
CA LEU A 451 -40.18 -7.99 -38.94
C LEU A 451 -39.24 -9.16 -38.61
N GLY A 452 -39.32 -9.61 -37.36
CA GLY A 452 -39.23 -11.00 -36.89
C GLY A 452 -38.18 -11.94 -37.49
N GLY A 453 -37.08 -12.13 -36.77
CA GLY A 453 -36.18 -13.26 -36.96
C GLY A 453 -35.65 -13.72 -35.60
N ILE A 454 -36.16 -14.86 -35.13
CA ILE A 454 -35.69 -15.60 -33.96
C ILE A 454 -34.16 -15.76 -34.10
N THR A 455 -33.40 -15.12 -33.20
CA THR A 455 -31.96 -15.34 -33.10
C THR A 455 -31.74 -16.73 -32.51
N PRO A 456 -30.94 -17.61 -33.15
CA PRO A 456 -30.58 -18.87 -32.50
C PRO A 456 -29.81 -18.55 -31.23
N ALA A 457 -30.14 -19.25 -30.15
CA ALA A 457 -29.42 -19.17 -28.88
C ALA A 457 -27.92 -19.22 -29.15
N ALA A 458 -27.22 -18.15 -28.74
CA ALA A 458 -25.77 -18.08 -28.84
C ALA A 458 -25.17 -19.32 -28.18
N SER A 459 -24.53 -20.14 -29.01
CA SER A 459 -23.74 -21.28 -28.60
C SER A 459 -22.65 -20.82 -27.63
N GLY A 460 -22.81 -21.11 -26.34
CA GLY A 460 -21.75 -21.41 -25.36
C GLY A 460 -20.49 -20.54 -25.31
N ALA A 461 -20.51 -19.29 -25.75
CA ALA A 461 -19.38 -18.39 -25.59
C ALA A 461 -19.31 -17.96 -24.12
N SER A 462 -18.27 -18.41 -23.40
CA SER A 462 -17.98 -17.96 -22.04
C SER A 462 -17.95 -16.43 -22.01
N ALA A 463 -18.57 -15.83 -20.99
CA ALA A 463 -18.60 -14.37 -20.83
C ALA A 463 -17.17 -13.81 -20.86
N PRO A 464 -16.92 -12.68 -21.56
CA PRO A 464 -15.57 -12.14 -21.66
C PRO A 464 -15.05 -11.76 -20.27
N VAL A 465 -13.85 -12.23 -19.93
CA VAL A 465 -13.17 -11.83 -18.68
C VAL A 465 -13.00 -10.31 -18.65
N HIS A 466 -13.47 -9.69 -17.58
CA HIS A 466 -13.27 -8.26 -17.31
C HIS A 466 -11.91 -8.06 -16.65
N LEU A 467 -11.00 -7.38 -17.34
CA LEU A 467 -9.73 -6.97 -16.75
C LEU A 467 -9.96 -5.73 -15.91
N VAL A 468 -9.64 -5.82 -14.63
CA VAL A 468 -9.66 -4.67 -13.72
C VAL A 468 -8.24 -4.44 -13.20
N VAL A 469 -7.70 -3.26 -13.47
CA VAL A 469 -6.45 -2.79 -12.90
C VAL A 469 -6.77 -1.76 -11.83
N PHE A 470 -6.12 -1.80 -10.68
CA PHE A 470 -6.28 -0.77 -9.66
C PHE A 470 -4.94 -0.29 -9.10
N SER A 471 -4.95 0.95 -8.61
CA SER A 471 -3.83 1.53 -7.87
C SER A 471 -4.34 2.32 -6.67
N SER A 472 -3.60 2.27 -5.57
CA SER A 472 -3.84 3.09 -4.38
C SER A 472 -2.54 3.76 -3.93
N TRP A 473 -2.47 5.08 -4.10
CA TRP A 473 -1.28 5.90 -3.83
C TRP A 473 -0.01 5.48 -4.59
N ALA A 474 -0.08 4.51 -5.49
CA ALA A 474 1.07 3.93 -6.18
C ALA A 474 1.60 4.87 -7.27
N LEU A 475 0.72 5.65 -7.91
CA LEU A 475 1.14 6.60 -8.95
C LEU A 475 1.96 7.79 -8.42
N THR A 476 1.99 7.99 -7.10
CA THR A 476 2.89 8.98 -6.47
C THR A 476 4.37 8.65 -6.72
N TYR A 477 4.69 7.37 -6.91
CA TYR A 477 6.03 6.87 -7.24
C TYR A 477 6.34 6.90 -8.74
N VAL A 478 5.35 7.23 -9.58
CA VAL A 478 5.51 7.36 -11.04
C VAL A 478 5.74 8.83 -11.38
N ALA A 479 6.82 9.09 -12.12
CA ALA A 479 7.12 10.42 -12.65
C ALA A 479 5.92 10.98 -13.42
N ARG A 480 5.59 12.25 -13.22
CA ARG A 480 4.34 12.87 -13.70
C ARG A 480 4.18 12.72 -15.23
N GLU A 481 5.28 12.77 -15.96
CA GLU A 481 5.35 12.67 -17.42
C GLU A 481 5.08 11.25 -17.92
N ARG A 482 5.31 10.23 -17.08
CA ARG A 482 5.05 8.81 -17.41
C ARG A 482 3.64 8.37 -17.08
N ARG A 483 2.92 9.05 -16.18
CA ARG A 483 1.55 8.66 -15.76
C ARG A 483 0.55 8.49 -16.91
N PRO A 484 0.59 9.29 -18.00
CA PRO A 484 -0.29 9.07 -19.16
C PRO A 484 -0.12 7.70 -19.82
N GLN A 485 1.09 7.12 -19.78
CA GLN A 485 1.42 5.85 -20.42
C GLN A 485 0.63 4.67 -19.81
N VAL A 486 0.25 4.76 -18.53
CA VAL A 486 -0.62 3.77 -17.88
C VAL A 486 -1.97 3.68 -18.61
N ALA A 487 -2.58 4.83 -18.94
CA ALA A 487 -3.85 4.85 -19.65
C ALA A 487 -3.72 4.39 -21.11
N GLU A 488 -2.60 4.71 -21.76
CA GLU A 488 -2.30 4.27 -23.13
C GLU A 488 -2.15 2.73 -23.21
N ALA A 489 -1.48 2.12 -22.24
CA ALA A 489 -1.38 0.66 -22.13
C ALA A 489 -2.77 0.01 -21.93
N LEU A 490 -3.61 0.59 -21.07
CA LEU A 490 -4.97 0.07 -20.83
C LEU A 490 -5.90 0.26 -22.03
N ALA A 491 -5.77 1.35 -22.78
CA ALA A 491 -6.47 1.55 -24.05
C ALA A 491 -6.03 0.50 -25.09
N THR A 492 -4.74 0.18 -25.16
CA THR A 492 -4.20 -0.88 -26.02
C THR A 492 -4.77 -2.25 -25.66
N LEU A 493 -4.90 -2.56 -24.36
CA LEU A 493 -5.51 -3.79 -23.86
C LEU A 493 -7.01 -3.88 -24.12
N ALA A 494 -7.68 -2.75 -24.31
CA ALA A 494 -9.11 -2.68 -24.62
C ALA A 494 -9.42 -2.70 -26.12
N ALA A 495 -8.40 -2.57 -26.99
CA ALA A 495 -8.58 -2.37 -28.44
C ALA A 495 -9.32 -3.52 -29.14
N ASP A 496 -9.30 -4.73 -28.58
CA ASP A 496 -10.05 -5.89 -29.09
C ASP A 496 -11.52 -5.94 -28.66
N GLY A 497 -12.01 -4.90 -27.97
CA GLY A 497 -13.39 -4.78 -27.54
C GLY A 497 -13.69 -5.35 -26.15
N ARG A 498 -12.77 -6.12 -25.55
CA ARG A 498 -12.99 -6.73 -24.23
C ARG A 498 -13.00 -5.67 -23.12
N PRO A 499 -13.83 -5.84 -22.07
CA PRO A 499 -13.96 -4.84 -21.01
C PRO A 499 -12.65 -4.68 -20.23
N VAL A 500 -12.29 -3.41 -19.99
CA VAL A 500 -11.16 -2.98 -19.15
C VAL A 500 -11.66 -1.89 -18.20
N SER A 501 -11.33 -1.98 -16.92
CA SER A 501 -11.50 -0.88 -15.97
C SER A 501 -10.19 -0.58 -15.26
N TRP A 502 -9.85 0.69 -15.15
CA TRP A 502 -8.81 1.20 -14.26
C TRP A 502 -9.49 1.87 -13.06
N LEU A 503 -9.28 1.34 -11.87
CA LEU A 503 -9.73 1.94 -10.61
C LEU A 503 -8.58 2.72 -9.99
N THR A 504 -8.86 3.91 -9.48
CA THR A 504 -7.82 4.77 -8.91
C THR A 504 -8.24 5.29 -7.55
N ALA A 505 -7.34 5.16 -6.58
CA ALA A 505 -7.42 5.77 -5.26
C ALA A 505 -6.13 6.56 -5.02
N GLU A 506 -6.06 7.79 -5.55
CA GLU A 506 -4.81 8.55 -5.65
C GLU A 506 -4.99 10.00 -5.17
N PRO A 507 -3.91 10.73 -4.84
CA PRO A 507 -4.02 12.15 -4.52
C PRO A 507 -4.60 13.00 -5.66
N PRO A 508 -5.15 14.20 -5.35
CA PRO A 508 -5.74 15.07 -6.36
C PRO A 508 -4.74 15.43 -7.46
N GLY A 509 -5.15 15.28 -8.72
CA GLY A 509 -4.31 15.58 -9.88
C GLY A 509 -3.22 14.54 -10.20
N CYS A 510 -3.16 13.42 -9.47
CA CYS A 510 -2.21 12.35 -9.74
C CYS A 510 -2.56 11.58 -11.03
N VAL A 511 -3.85 11.28 -11.25
CA VAL A 511 -4.35 10.50 -12.39
C VAL A 511 -4.65 11.39 -13.60
N PRO A 512 -4.04 11.15 -14.77
CA PRO A 512 -4.31 11.93 -15.98
C PRO A 512 -5.75 11.76 -16.48
N GLY A 513 -6.42 12.89 -16.75
CA GLY A 513 -7.77 12.95 -17.31
C GLY A 513 -8.91 12.83 -16.29
N LEU A 514 -8.61 12.56 -15.00
CA LEU A 514 -9.64 12.45 -13.98
C LEU A 514 -10.11 13.85 -13.51
N PRO A 515 -11.44 14.09 -13.37
CA PRO A 515 -11.95 15.38 -12.89
C PRO A 515 -11.43 15.76 -11.51
N ARG A 516 -10.85 16.96 -11.38
CA ARG A 516 -10.39 17.48 -10.09
C ARG A 516 -11.57 17.85 -9.17
N PRO A 517 -11.44 17.68 -7.85
CA PRO A 517 -12.41 18.20 -6.89
C PRO A 517 -12.69 19.69 -7.16
N PRO A 518 -13.95 20.15 -7.11
CA PRO A 518 -14.20 21.58 -7.04
C PRO A 518 -13.62 22.12 -5.72
N GLY A 519 -12.78 23.15 -5.79
CA GLY A 519 -12.12 23.75 -4.63
C GLY A 519 -11.45 25.08 -4.97
N ASP A 520 -11.32 25.94 -3.96
CA ASP A 520 -10.62 27.23 -4.00
C ASP A 520 -9.12 26.99 -4.27
N PRO A 521 -8.52 27.53 -5.35
CA PRO A 521 -7.10 27.34 -5.66
C PRO A 521 -6.16 27.81 -4.53
N ASP A 522 -6.64 28.67 -3.63
CA ASP A 522 -5.85 29.26 -2.53
C ASP A 522 -6.03 28.54 -1.18
N ARG A 523 -6.91 27.53 -1.10
CA ARG A 523 -7.12 26.73 0.12
C ARG A 523 -6.68 25.28 -0.13
N PRO A 524 -5.41 24.93 0.15
CA PRO A 524 -5.03 23.52 0.17
C PRO A 524 -5.94 22.80 1.16
N SER A 525 -6.62 21.74 0.71
CA SER A 525 -7.31 20.86 1.65
C SER A 525 -6.24 20.29 2.57
N ASN A 526 -6.20 20.74 3.82
CA ASN A 526 -5.26 20.21 4.82
C ASN A 526 -5.47 18.72 5.12
N GLU A 527 -6.51 18.10 4.55
CA GLU A 527 -6.66 16.65 4.49
C GLU A 527 -6.08 16.14 3.16
N ALA A 528 -5.11 15.23 3.24
CA ALA A 528 -4.61 14.44 2.12
C ALA A 528 -5.74 13.58 1.52
N SER A 529 -6.67 14.21 0.79
CA SER A 529 -7.87 13.53 0.30
C SER A 529 -7.50 12.55 -0.81
N THR A 530 -7.91 11.29 -0.66
CA THR A 530 -7.77 10.27 -1.70
C THR A 530 -8.93 10.42 -2.68
N ILE A 531 -8.63 10.59 -3.96
CA ILE A 531 -9.64 10.66 -5.02
C ILE A 531 -10.00 9.26 -5.47
N LEU A 532 -11.27 8.90 -5.29
CA LEU A 532 -11.85 7.64 -5.75
C LEU A 532 -12.40 7.84 -7.16
N GLY A 533 -11.81 7.17 -8.14
CA GLY A 533 -12.19 7.34 -9.54
C GLY A 533 -11.98 6.10 -10.40
N ALA A 534 -12.41 6.20 -11.64
CA ALA A 534 -12.23 5.17 -12.64
C ALA A 534 -12.11 5.71 -14.06
N ARG A 535 -11.29 5.04 -14.88
CA ARG A 535 -11.31 5.11 -16.34
C ARG A 535 -11.71 3.74 -16.88
N ARG A 536 -12.58 3.69 -17.87
CA ARG A 536 -13.21 2.42 -18.29
C ARG A 536 -13.31 2.38 -19.80
N TRP A 537 -13.05 1.20 -20.37
CA TRP A 537 -13.19 0.95 -21.80
C TRP A 537 -14.22 -0.15 -22.04
N ARG A 538 -15.13 0.08 -22.98
CA ARG A 538 -16.18 -0.86 -23.40
C ARG A 538 -16.19 -0.89 -24.92
N ALA A 539 -16.18 -2.09 -25.50
CA ALA A 539 -16.14 -2.27 -26.97
C ALA A 539 -15.03 -1.44 -27.65
N GLY A 540 -13.87 -1.31 -27.00
CA GLY A 540 -12.72 -0.56 -27.52
C GLY A 540 -12.80 0.96 -27.37
N VAL A 541 -13.90 1.48 -26.82
CA VAL A 541 -14.11 2.92 -26.62
C VAL A 541 -13.98 3.27 -25.15
N GLU A 542 -13.25 4.34 -24.85
CA GLU A 542 -13.18 4.87 -23.50
C GLU A 542 -14.49 5.59 -23.12
N LEU A 543 -15.06 5.23 -21.97
CA LEU A 543 -16.14 5.96 -21.34
C LEU A 543 -15.59 7.24 -20.67
N PRO A 544 -16.42 8.28 -20.46
CA PRO A 544 -15.99 9.47 -19.72
C PRO A 544 -15.32 9.11 -18.38
N PRO A 545 -14.10 9.61 -18.11
CA PRO A 545 -13.44 9.43 -16.82
C PRO A 545 -14.36 9.88 -15.68
N ALA A 546 -14.48 9.05 -14.65
CA ALA A 546 -15.45 9.26 -13.60
C ALA A 546 -14.75 9.43 -12.25
N ARG A 547 -15.01 10.54 -11.57
CA ARG A 547 -14.73 10.68 -10.14
C ARG A 547 -15.97 10.24 -9.37
N TRP A 548 -15.84 9.21 -8.55
CA TRP A 548 -16.95 8.67 -7.78
C TRP A 548 -16.95 9.11 -6.32
N GLY A 549 -15.85 9.62 -5.78
CA GLY A 549 -15.84 10.09 -4.40
C GLY A 549 -14.47 10.54 -3.92
N THR A 550 -14.39 10.74 -2.61
CA THR A 550 -13.16 11.00 -1.86
C THR A 550 -13.09 10.11 -0.62
N SER A 551 -11.89 9.87 -0.10
CA SER A 551 -11.69 9.08 1.12
C SER A 551 -10.46 9.54 1.89
N HIS A 552 -10.45 9.25 3.19
CA HIS A 552 -9.22 9.26 3.97
C HIS A 552 -8.20 8.26 3.40
N PRO A 553 -6.88 8.55 3.38
CA PRO A 553 -5.86 7.66 2.80
C PRO A 553 -5.86 6.22 3.31
N HIS A 554 -6.26 6.05 4.57
CA HIS A 554 -6.31 4.76 5.26
C HIS A 554 -7.70 4.11 5.27
N GLY A 555 -8.68 4.66 4.55
CA GLY A 555 -10.03 4.08 4.41
C GLY A 555 -10.91 4.18 5.65
N THR A 556 -10.60 5.10 6.58
CA THR A 556 -11.41 5.33 7.79
C THR A 556 -12.74 6.01 7.46
N THR A 557 -12.73 6.92 6.49
CA THR A 557 -13.92 7.65 6.05
C THR A 557 -13.95 7.77 4.53
N LEU A 558 -15.15 7.83 3.96
CA LEU A 558 -15.37 8.02 2.52
C LEU A 558 -16.64 8.80 2.24
N SER A 559 -16.64 9.58 1.16
CA SER A 559 -17.80 10.33 0.66
C SER A 559 -17.98 10.03 -0.81
N TRP A 560 -19.18 9.57 -1.20
CA TRP A 560 -19.51 9.26 -2.59
C TRP A 560 -20.21 10.44 -3.27
N HIS A 561 -19.90 10.66 -4.54
CA HIS A 561 -20.63 11.58 -5.39
C HIS A 561 -21.80 10.85 -6.07
N PRO A 562 -22.95 11.52 -6.24
CA PRO A 562 -24.00 11.03 -7.12
C PRO A 562 -23.43 10.75 -8.52
N THR A 563 -23.89 9.67 -9.14
CA THR A 563 -23.61 9.45 -10.55
C THR A 563 -24.32 10.54 -11.36
N PRO A 564 -23.65 11.22 -12.29
CA PRO A 564 -24.33 12.14 -13.21
C PRO A 564 -25.34 11.41 -14.11
#